data_AF-A0A953E3V0-F1
#
_entry.id   AF-A0A953E3V0-F1
#
_cell.length_a   1.000
_cell.length_b   1.000
_cell.length_c   1.000
_cell.angle_alpha   90.00
_cell.angle_beta   90.00
_cell.angle_gamma   90.00
#
_symmetry.space_group_name_H-M   'P 1'
#
loop_
_entity.id
_entity.type
_entity.pdbx_description
1 polymer ?
#
loop_
_entity_poly.entity_id
_entity_poly.type
_entity_poly.pdbx_seq_one_letter_code
_entity_poly.pdbx_strand_id
1 'polypeptide(L)'
;MRILSLLRISRVALPSLAFLMIAACTQYERIPPNTPEGRACVAQCGMMRSQCVSQQNYQLQQCNMMRSAALASYNRCRASGGGSQCVMPPNCTGGAYQCDRPYDDCFVACGGRLVPIK
;
A
#
# COMPACT_ATOMS: atom_id res chain seq x y z
N MET A 1 -48.01 24.33 -13.04
CA MET A 1 -46.89 24.12 -13.99
C MET A 1 -45.56 24.39 -13.28
N ARG A 2 -44.85 23.37 -12.76
CA ARG A 2 -43.43 23.48 -12.30
C ARG A 2 -42.77 22.15 -11.86
N ILE A 3 -43.36 21.00 -12.16
CA ILE A 3 -42.85 19.67 -11.70
C ILE A 3 -42.15 18.88 -12.84
N LEU A 4 -42.32 19.30 -14.11
CA LEU A 4 -41.79 18.59 -15.28
C LEU A 4 -40.33 18.93 -15.63
N SER A 5 -39.69 19.88 -14.94
CA SER A 5 -38.34 20.36 -15.27
C SER A 5 -37.20 19.57 -14.60
N LEU A 6 -37.48 18.79 -13.55
CA LEU A 6 -36.46 18.04 -12.81
C LEU A 6 -36.13 16.66 -13.43
N LEU A 7 -37.04 16.09 -14.22
CA LEU A 7 -36.86 14.77 -14.83
C LEU A 7 -35.97 14.76 -16.08
N ARG A 8 -35.62 15.93 -16.65
CA ARG A 8 -34.69 16.02 -17.81
C ARG A 8 -33.22 16.01 -17.43
N ILE A 9 -32.89 16.22 -16.15
CA ILE A 9 -31.49 16.26 -15.68
C ILE A 9 -30.96 14.82 -15.42
N SER A 10 -31.85 13.85 -15.19
CA SER A 10 -31.50 12.46 -14.87
C SER A 10 -30.84 11.62 -15.98
N ARG A 11 -30.88 12.05 -17.26
CA ARG A 11 -30.30 11.25 -18.36
C ARG A 11 -28.86 11.63 -18.73
N VAL A 12 -28.40 12.80 -18.32
CA VAL A 12 -27.06 13.32 -18.67
C VAL A 12 -26.10 13.30 -17.48
N ALA A 13 -26.62 13.19 -16.25
CA ALA A 13 -25.81 13.17 -15.03
C ALA A 13 -25.24 11.77 -14.66
N LEU A 14 -25.76 10.68 -15.24
CA LEU A 14 -25.24 9.33 -14.98
C LEU A 14 -23.90 9.00 -15.66
N PRO A 15 -23.62 9.36 -16.92
CA PRO A 15 -22.35 8.99 -17.56
C PRO A 15 -21.15 9.84 -17.08
N SER A 16 -21.39 11.04 -16.52
CA SER A 16 -20.32 11.93 -16.04
C SER A 16 -19.69 11.47 -14.72
N LEU A 17 -20.40 10.68 -13.90
CA LEU A 17 -19.85 10.12 -12.65
C LEU A 17 -18.94 8.91 -12.90
N ALA A 18 -19.10 8.20 -14.02
CA ALA A 18 -18.29 7.04 -14.38
C ALA A 18 -16.87 7.41 -14.85
N PHE A 19 -16.67 8.63 -15.39
CA PHE A 19 -15.37 9.09 -15.88
C PHE A 19 -14.38 9.51 -14.77
N LEU A 20 -14.86 9.79 -13.55
CA LEU A 20 -14.00 10.18 -12.42
C LEU A 20 -13.30 9.00 -11.72
N MET A 21 -13.60 7.75 -12.12
CA MET A 21 -13.07 6.54 -11.49
C MET A 21 -11.81 5.98 -12.15
N ILE A 22 -11.26 6.64 -13.19
CA ILE A 22 -9.98 6.24 -13.78
C ILE A 22 -8.83 6.94 -13.01
N ALA A 23 -8.77 6.70 -11.69
CA ALA A 23 -7.55 7.00 -10.94
C ALA A 23 -6.46 6.06 -11.44
N ALA A 24 -5.63 6.54 -12.38
CA ALA A 24 -4.61 5.74 -13.03
C ALA A 24 -3.55 5.29 -12.00
N CYS A 25 -3.42 3.97 -11.81
CA CYS A 25 -2.27 3.38 -11.15
C CYS A 25 -1.05 3.59 -12.04
N THR A 26 -0.28 4.66 -11.80
CA THR A 26 1.01 4.86 -12.48
C THR A 26 2.05 3.92 -11.87
N GLN A 27 2.40 2.86 -12.59
CA GLN A 27 3.56 2.03 -12.24
C GLN A 27 4.82 2.60 -12.87
N TYR A 28 5.96 2.43 -12.20
CA TYR A 28 7.25 2.90 -12.68
C TYR A 28 8.20 1.71 -12.91
N GLU A 29 8.87 1.71 -14.05
CA GLU A 29 9.99 0.83 -14.36
C GLU A 29 11.32 1.52 -14.01
N ARG A 30 12.27 0.73 -13.51
CA ARG A 30 13.59 1.21 -13.08
C ARG A 30 14.63 0.91 -14.14
N ILE A 31 15.12 1.95 -14.80
CA ILE A 31 16.20 1.85 -15.79
C ILE A 31 17.53 2.10 -15.07
N PRO A 32 18.43 1.10 -14.97
CA PRO A 32 19.70 1.25 -14.26
C PRO A 32 20.67 2.19 -14.99
N PRO A 33 21.64 2.78 -14.27
CA PRO A 33 22.68 3.61 -14.89
C PRO A 33 23.60 2.78 -15.80
N ASN A 34 24.08 3.39 -16.88
CA ASN A 34 24.95 2.73 -17.86
C ASN A 34 26.42 2.65 -17.40
N THR A 35 26.81 3.43 -16.40
CA THR A 35 28.18 3.45 -15.87
C THR A 35 28.42 2.27 -14.92
N PRO A 36 29.64 1.72 -14.86
CA PRO A 36 29.98 0.70 -13.88
C PRO A 36 29.89 1.21 -12.44
N GLU A 37 30.25 2.48 -12.20
CA GLU A 37 30.16 3.12 -10.88
C GLU A 37 28.70 3.24 -10.42
N GLY A 38 27.80 3.64 -11.31
CA GLY A 38 26.38 3.74 -11.01
C GLY A 38 25.75 2.38 -10.70
N ARG A 39 26.17 1.32 -11.41
CA ARG A 39 25.70 -0.05 -11.13
C ARG A 39 26.17 -0.55 -9.76
N ALA A 40 27.41 -0.27 -9.39
CA ALA A 40 27.92 -0.58 -8.05
C ALA A 40 27.16 0.19 -6.95
N CYS A 41 26.84 1.47 -7.19
CA CYS A 41 26.02 2.29 -6.30
C CYS A 41 24.61 1.69 -6.11
N VAL A 42 23.92 1.33 -7.20
CA VAL A 42 22.59 0.70 -7.13
C VAL A 42 22.61 -0.64 -6.39
N ALA A 43 23.69 -1.42 -6.50
CA ALA A 43 23.83 -2.66 -5.74
C ALA A 43 23.82 -2.41 -4.22
N GLN A 44 24.41 -1.31 -3.76
CA GLN A 44 24.36 -0.89 -2.36
C GLN A 44 22.93 -0.50 -1.94
N CYS A 45 22.20 0.24 -2.78
CA CYS A 45 20.77 0.51 -2.56
C CYS A 45 19.97 -0.79 -2.41
N GLY A 46 20.29 -1.81 -3.21
CA GLY A 46 19.66 -3.13 -3.16
C GLY A 46 19.86 -3.84 -1.81
N MET A 47 21.06 -3.75 -1.23
CA MET A 47 21.34 -4.28 0.11
C MET A 47 20.56 -3.55 1.20
N MET A 48 20.46 -2.22 1.12
CA MET A 48 19.64 -1.45 2.07
C MET A 48 18.15 -1.82 1.97
N ARG A 49 17.64 -1.97 0.74
CA ARG A 49 16.26 -2.41 0.51
C ARG A 49 16.01 -3.80 1.08
N SER A 50 16.91 -4.76 0.84
CA SER A 50 16.73 -6.12 1.35
C SER A 50 16.72 -6.17 2.88
N GLN A 51 17.59 -5.38 3.54
CA GLN A 51 17.58 -5.24 4.99
C GLN A 51 16.27 -4.64 5.50
N CYS A 52 15.77 -3.58 4.86
CA CYS A 52 14.47 -2.98 5.19
C CYS A 52 13.32 -3.99 5.05
N VAL A 53 13.27 -4.72 3.93
CA VAL A 53 12.21 -5.71 3.69
C VAL A 53 12.26 -6.83 4.72
N SER A 54 13.45 -7.32 5.07
CA SER A 54 13.63 -8.32 6.12
C SER A 54 13.09 -7.82 7.47
N GLN A 55 13.42 -6.59 7.84
CA GLN A 55 12.94 -5.97 9.08
C GLN A 55 11.41 -5.79 9.09
N GLN A 56 10.82 -5.33 7.98
CA GLN A 56 9.37 -5.17 7.84
C GLN A 56 8.63 -6.51 7.94
N ASN A 57 9.16 -7.55 7.30
CA ASN A 57 8.59 -8.89 7.37
C ASN A 57 8.66 -9.46 8.79
N TYR A 58 9.78 -9.24 9.50
CA TYR A 58 9.92 -9.65 10.88
C TYR A 58 8.90 -8.95 11.79
N GLN A 59 8.75 -7.62 11.67
CA GLN A 59 7.76 -6.87 12.45
C GLN A 59 6.33 -7.34 12.16
N LEU A 60 6.01 -7.56 10.89
CA LEU A 60 4.69 -8.05 10.48
C LEU A 60 4.41 -9.45 11.05
N GLN A 61 5.40 -10.35 11.02
CA GLN A 61 5.29 -11.69 11.59
C GLN A 61 5.08 -11.65 13.10
N GLN A 62 5.85 -10.82 13.82
CA GLN A 62 5.69 -10.63 15.27
C GLN A 62 4.29 -10.09 15.61
N CYS A 63 3.83 -9.09 14.88
CA CYS A 63 2.49 -8.56 15.05
C CYS A 63 1.42 -9.63 14.82
N ASN A 64 1.53 -10.41 13.74
CA ASN A 64 0.55 -11.45 13.42
C ASN A 64 0.49 -12.53 14.50
N MET A 65 1.64 -12.89 15.08
CA MET A 65 1.71 -13.82 16.20
C MET A 65 1.03 -13.26 17.47
N MET A 66 1.27 -11.99 17.81
CA MET A 66 0.59 -11.36 18.95
C MET A 66 -0.92 -11.19 18.70
N ARG A 67 -1.29 -10.82 17.48
CA ARG A 67 -2.68 -10.68 17.05
C ARG A 67 -3.43 -11.99 17.12
N SER A 68 -2.84 -13.11 16.70
CA SER A 68 -3.49 -14.43 16.77
C SER A 68 -3.76 -14.85 18.22
N ALA A 69 -2.82 -14.61 19.13
CA ALA A 69 -3.00 -14.83 20.56
C ALA A 69 -4.11 -13.93 21.14
N ALA A 70 -4.13 -12.64 20.77
CA ALA A 70 -5.16 -11.71 21.20
C ALA A 70 -6.55 -12.07 20.64
N LEU A 71 -6.63 -12.56 19.40
CA LEU A 71 -7.87 -13.05 18.78
C LEU A 71 -8.42 -14.26 19.53
N ALA A 72 -7.58 -15.19 19.99
CA ALA A 72 -8.02 -16.32 20.80
C ALA A 72 -8.66 -15.85 22.12
N SER A 73 -8.08 -14.84 22.77
CA SER A 73 -8.65 -14.22 23.98
C SER A 73 -9.95 -13.48 23.70
N TYR A 74 -10.03 -12.72 22.59
CA TYR A 74 -11.25 -12.07 22.14
C TYR A 74 -12.38 -13.09 21.91
N ASN A 75 -12.09 -14.19 21.21
CA ASN A 75 -13.08 -15.23 20.92
C ASN A 75 -13.58 -15.91 22.19
N ARG A 76 -12.71 -16.16 23.17
CA ARG A 76 -13.11 -16.68 24.49
C ARG A 76 -14.04 -15.72 25.23
N CYS A 77 -13.71 -14.43 25.28
CA CYS A 77 -14.56 -13.40 25.88
C CYS A 77 -15.94 -13.34 25.21
N ARG A 78 -15.98 -13.42 23.87
CA ARG A 78 -17.23 -13.43 23.11
C ARG A 78 -18.06 -14.66 23.42
N ALA A 79 -17.43 -15.83 23.51
CA ALA A 79 -18.10 -17.09 23.84
C ALA A 79 -18.66 -17.11 25.27
N SER A 80 -18.03 -16.41 26.23
CA SER A 80 -18.52 -16.28 27.61
C SER A 80 -19.60 -15.21 27.78
N GLY A 81 -20.12 -14.62 26.71
CA GLY A 81 -21.18 -13.60 26.78
C GLY A 81 -20.69 -12.17 27.07
N GLY A 82 -19.38 -11.89 26.97
CA GLY A 82 -18.80 -10.57 27.28
C GLY A 82 -19.23 -9.43 26.34
N GLY A 83 -19.97 -9.71 25.26
CA GLY A 83 -20.64 -8.69 24.45
C GLY A 83 -19.69 -7.62 23.90
N SER A 84 -19.90 -6.37 24.33
CA SER A 84 -19.10 -5.18 23.97
C SER A 84 -17.86 -4.97 24.83
N GLN A 85 -17.68 -5.73 25.91
CA GLN A 85 -16.49 -5.66 26.77
C GLN A 85 -15.27 -6.37 26.14
N CYS A 86 -15.49 -7.16 25.08
CA CYS A 86 -14.43 -7.83 24.35
C CYS A 86 -13.74 -6.86 23.38
N VAL A 87 -12.43 -6.65 23.58
CA VAL A 87 -11.64 -5.75 22.73
C VAL A 87 -11.11 -6.51 21.52
N MET A 88 -11.49 -6.08 20.31
CA MET A 88 -10.93 -6.61 19.07
C MET A 88 -9.49 -6.12 18.91
N PRO A 89 -8.50 -7.01 18.69
CA PRO A 89 -7.14 -6.58 18.45
C PRO A 89 -7.02 -5.77 17.14
N PRO A 90 -6.07 -4.83 17.05
CA PRO A 90 -5.84 -4.05 15.83
C PRO A 90 -5.20 -4.90 14.73
N ASN A 91 -5.49 -4.56 13.47
CA ASN A 91 -4.88 -5.22 12.31
C ASN A 91 -3.38 -4.92 12.25
N CYS A 92 -2.61 -5.91 11.78
CA CYS A 92 -1.20 -5.69 11.50
C CYS A 92 -1.06 -4.92 10.19
N THR A 93 -0.29 -3.83 10.23
CA THR A 93 -0.02 -2.98 9.08
C THR A 93 1.49 -2.93 8.86
N GLY A 94 1.89 -2.73 7.61
CA GLY A 94 3.29 -2.79 7.20
C GLY A 94 3.45 -3.52 5.87
N GLY A 95 4.68 -3.59 5.38
CA GLY A 95 5.00 -4.35 4.18
C GLY A 95 6.18 -3.81 3.40
N ALA A 96 6.64 -4.63 2.45
CA ALA A 96 7.82 -4.33 1.63
C ALA A 96 7.72 -3.02 0.84
N TYR A 97 6.51 -2.55 0.52
CA TYR A 97 6.29 -1.29 -0.22
C TYR A 97 6.87 -0.06 0.48
N GLN A 98 6.98 -0.10 1.82
CA GLN A 98 7.59 0.99 2.60
C GLN A 98 9.09 1.14 2.31
N CYS A 99 9.73 0.09 1.80
CA CYS A 99 11.14 0.07 1.42
C CYS A 99 11.38 0.55 -0.02
N ASP A 100 10.32 0.71 -0.83
CA ASP A 100 10.46 1.05 -2.24
C ASP A 100 10.78 2.54 -2.43
N ARG A 101 10.12 3.44 -1.69
CA ARG A 101 10.43 4.88 -1.71
C ARG A 101 11.91 5.20 -1.45
N PRO A 102 12.51 4.78 -0.31
CA PRO A 102 13.92 5.08 -0.04
C PRO A 102 14.87 4.39 -1.03
N TYR A 103 14.48 3.23 -1.57
CA TYR A 103 15.24 2.58 -2.63
C TYR A 103 15.20 3.39 -3.93
N ASP A 104 14.03 3.88 -4.33
CA ASP A 104 13.84 4.69 -5.53
C ASP A 104 14.63 6.01 -5.44
N ASP A 105 14.65 6.65 -4.26
CA ASP A 105 15.45 7.85 -4.01
C ASP A 105 16.96 7.55 -4.16
N CYS A 106 17.45 6.44 -3.58
CA CYS A 106 18.83 5.98 -3.73
C CYS A 106 19.16 5.63 -5.18
N PHE A 107 18.25 4.95 -5.87
CA PHE A 107 18.40 4.52 -7.26
C PHE A 107 18.58 5.72 -8.21
N VAL A 108 17.77 6.75 -8.03
CA VAL A 108 17.87 8.00 -8.82
C VAL A 108 19.16 8.76 -8.47
N ALA A 109 19.57 8.80 -7.20
CA ALA A 109 20.83 9.41 -6.80
C ALA A 109 22.07 8.72 -7.42
N CYS A 110 22.00 7.40 -7.67
CA CYS A 110 23.03 6.65 -8.38
C CYS A 110 23.02 6.84 -9.91
N GLY A 111 22.16 7.72 -10.45
CA GLY A 111 22.02 7.97 -11.88
C GLY A 111 21.03 7.04 -12.60
N GLY A 112 20.25 6.25 -11.86
CA GLY A 112 19.13 5.49 -12.39
C GLY A 112 17.93 6.40 -12.74
N ARG A 113 16.99 5.87 -13.51
CA ARG A 113 15.79 6.60 -13.93
C ARG A 113 14.51 5.80 -13.68
N LEU A 114 13.47 6.47 -13.23
CA LEU A 114 12.12 5.92 -13.09
C LEU A 114 11.29 6.37 -14.28
N VAL A 115 10.76 5.42 -15.07
CA VAL A 115 9.91 5.72 -16.23
C VAL A 115 8.51 5.14 -16.00
N PRO A 116 7.43 5.89 -16.29
CA PRO A 116 6.09 5.37 -16.15
C PRO A 116 5.84 4.25 -17.17
N ILE A 117 5.28 3.15 -16.70
CA ILE A 117 4.80 2.04 -17.53
C ILE A 117 3.46 2.50 -18.13
N LYS A 118 3.35 2.47 -19.46
CA LYS A 118 2.14 2.84 -20.21
C LYS A 118 1.22 1.65 -20.43
#